data_AF-A0A526VK13-F1
#
_entry.id   AF-A0A526VK13-F1
#
_cell.length_a   1.000
_cell.length_b   1.000
_cell.length_c   1.000
_cell.angle_alpha   90.00
_cell.angle_beta   90.00
_cell.angle_gamma   90.00
#
_symmetry.space_group_name_H-M   'P 1'
#
loop_
_entity.id
_entity.type
_entity.pdbx_description
1 polymer ?
#
loop_
_entity_poly.entity_id
_entity_poly.type
_entity_poly.pdbx_seq_one_letter_code
_entity_poly.pdbx_strand_id
1 'polypeptide(L)'
;MVGLVQQRRFQERPLQRDAGRLLAGRIQAYPVRSDRRRQQGHRDHNANAGVGWCGRLDCSLMNRHGAIDIEWAGGSHTFRLGLDQIEELEAAVDMSIFVLHAAMSADLPFARVKHYSETIRIGLIGGGMKPLEARVLVRRYVDERPLIESVALGQVILRAAMERVHSATLEEDEPGEQ
;
A
#
# COMPACT_ATOMS: atom_id res chain seq x y z
N MET A 1 -38.23 -52.82 15.35
CA MET A 1 -37.59 -52.79 16.68
C MET A 1 -36.25 -52.09 16.50
N VAL A 2 -36.26 -50.75 16.39
CA VAL A 2 -35.76 -49.77 17.39
C VAL A 2 -34.31 -50.05 17.80
N GLY A 3 -33.40 -49.16 17.37
CA GLY A 3 -31.95 -49.30 17.54
C GLY A 3 -31.43 -48.92 18.93
N LEU A 4 -30.10 -49.00 19.06
CA LEU A 4 -29.31 -48.39 20.14
C LEU A 4 -27.82 -48.48 19.75
N VAL A 5 -27.28 -47.40 19.16
CA VAL A 5 -25.84 -47.15 19.18
C VAL A 5 -25.61 -46.08 20.23
N GLN A 6 -25.16 -46.51 21.41
CA GLN A 6 -24.84 -45.62 22.52
C GLN A 6 -23.62 -44.76 22.18
N GLN A 7 -23.85 -43.45 22.19
CA GLN A 7 -22.86 -42.40 22.07
C GLN A 7 -21.81 -42.52 23.20
N ARG A 8 -20.53 -42.49 22.83
CA ARG A 8 -19.44 -42.32 23.79
C ARG A 8 -19.50 -40.92 24.39
N ARG A 9 -19.59 -40.86 25.71
CA ARG A 9 -19.42 -39.63 26.50
C ARG A 9 -17.97 -39.15 26.38
N PHE A 10 -17.75 -38.04 25.69
CA PHE A 10 -16.49 -37.31 25.75
C PHE A 10 -16.56 -36.37 26.97
N GLN A 11 -15.60 -36.53 27.87
CA GLN A 11 -15.48 -35.78 29.12
C GLN A 11 -15.09 -34.34 28.83
N GLU A 12 -15.88 -33.38 29.31
CA GLU A 12 -15.45 -31.99 29.43
C GLU A 12 -14.91 -31.75 30.83
N ARG A 13 -13.66 -31.29 30.93
CA ARG A 13 -13.14 -30.58 32.11
C ARG A 13 -12.15 -29.48 31.69
N PRO A 14 -12.03 -28.42 32.51
CA PRO A 14 -11.94 -27.05 32.06
C PRO A 14 -10.51 -26.49 32.16
N LEU A 15 -10.21 -25.44 31.40
CA LEU A 15 -9.08 -24.56 31.67
C LEU A 15 -9.49 -23.10 31.51
N GLN A 16 -9.79 -22.48 32.66
CA GLN A 16 -9.62 -21.04 32.84
C GLN A 16 -8.17 -20.67 32.56
N ARG A 17 -7.96 -19.63 31.76
CA ARG A 17 -6.78 -18.76 31.87
C ARG A 17 -7.18 -17.32 31.62
N ASP A 18 -7.13 -16.55 32.70
CA ASP A 18 -6.90 -15.12 32.70
C ASP A 18 -5.66 -14.75 31.88
N ALA A 19 -5.82 -13.76 31.00
CA ALA A 19 -4.83 -12.76 30.62
C ALA A 19 -5.65 -11.65 29.94
N GLY A 20 -5.76 -10.43 30.47
CA GLY A 20 -4.64 -9.62 30.94
C GLY A 20 -4.40 -8.48 29.93
N ARG A 21 -5.32 -7.51 29.93
CA ARG A 21 -5.11 -6.06 29.73
C ARG A 21 -3.77 -5.64 29.07
N LEU A 22 -3.79 -5.35 27.78
CA LEU A 22 -2.81 -4.57 26.99
C LEU A 22 -3.55 -4.15 25.69
N LEU A 23 -3.69 -2.92 25.20
CA LEU A 23 -3.10 -1.60 25.44
C LEU A 23 -4.15 -0.54 25.05
N ALA A 24 -4.25 0.52 25.85
CA ALA A 24 -4.92 1.75 25.47
C ALA A 24 -4.06 2.48 24.42
N GLY A 25 -4.49 2.46 23.16
CA GLY A 25 -3.93 3.26 22.07
C GLY A 25 -4.97 4.23 21.55
N ARG A 26 -4.93 5.45 22.07
CA ARG A 26 -5.85 6.56 21.78
C ARG A 26 -5.58 7.08 20.36
N ILE A 27 -6.34 6.62 19.36
CA ILE A 27 -6.32 7.24 18.02
C ILE A 27 -7.15 8.52 18.10
N GLN A 28 -6.46 9.64 18.25
CA GLN A 28 -7.04 10.98 18.30
C GLN A 28 -7.27 11.45 16.87
N ALA A 29 -8.52 11.39 16.40
CA ALA A 29 -8.94 12.00 15.15
C ALA A 29 -9.12 13.51 15.37
N TYR A 30 -8.38 14.33 14.61
CA TYR A 30 -8.55 15.78 14.63
C TYR A 30 -9.66 16.21 13.66
N PRO A 31 -10.51 17.19 14.04
CA PRO A 31 -11.60 17.65 13.21
C PRO A 31 -11.13 18.69 12.19
N VAL A 32 -11.42 18.47 10.91
CA VAL A 32 -11.22 19.47 9.84
C VAL A 32 -12.36 20.47 9.88
N ARG A 33 -12.06 21.66 10.40
CA ARG A 33 -12.94 22.83 10.42
C ARG A 33 -12.89 23.48 9.03
N SER A 34 -14.01 23.44 8.32
CA SER A 34 -14.17 24.09 7.02
C SER A 34 -14.42 25.59 7.23
N ASP A 35 -13.57 26.44 6.66
CA ASP A 35 -13.93 27.84 6.44
C ASP A 35 -13.79 28.24 4.97
N ARG A 36 -14.86 28.89 4.53
CA ARG A 36 -15.23 29.23 3.17
C ARG A 36 -15.20 30.75 3.07
N ARG A 37 -14.23 31.32 2.36
CA ARG A 37 -14.31 32.69 1.79
C ARG A 37 -13.16 32.88 0.80
N ARG A 38 -13.43 32.93 -0.51
CA ARG A 38 -13.71 34.14 -1.33
C ARG A 38 -12.63 35.23 -1.24
N GLN A 39 -11.89 35.38 -2.34
CA GLN A 39 -11.63 36.60 -3.15
C GLN A 39 -10.47 36.25 -4.10
N GLN A 40 -10.63 36.11 -5.41
CA GLN A 40 -11.02 37.06 -6.47
C GLN A 40 -10.07 38.25 -6.58
N GLY A 41 -9.30 38.31 -7.68
CA GLY A 41 -8.74 39.57 -8.16
C GLY A 41 -7.54 39.48 -9.11
N HIS A 42 -7.79 39.84 -10.38
CA HIS A 42 -6.91 40.57 -11.31
C HIS A 42 -5.74 39.83 -11.99
N ARG A 43 -5.81 39.58 -13.32
CA ARG A 43 -5.43 40.47 -14.48
C ARG A 43 -3.89 40.52 -14.64
N ASP A 44 -3.24 40.34 -15.80
CA ASP A 44 -3.56 40.82 -17.15
C ASP A 44 -2.87 39.99 -18.26
N HIS A 45 -3.53 40.02 -19.43
CA HIS A 45 -3.05 40.08 -20.82
C HIS A 45 -1.53 40.15 -21.09
N ASN A 46 -1.01 39.36 -22.05
CA ASN A 46 -0.85 39.80 -23.45
C ASN A 46 0.06 38.86 -24.29
N ALA A 47 -0.52 38.45 -25.42
CA ALA A 47 -0.01 38.09 -26.74
C ALA A 47 1.44 37.62 -27.05
N ASN A 48 1.43 36.52 -27.80
CA ASN A 48 2.03 36.31 -29.13
C ASN A 48 3.42 35.67 -29.29
N ALA A 49 3.40 34.74 -30.26
CA ALA A 49 4.47 34.32 -31.15
C ALA A 49 5.57 33.41 -30.57
N GLY A 50 5.78 32.28 -31.25
CA GLY A 50 7.08 31.60 -31.21
C GLY A 50 6.99 30.08 -31.25
N VAL A 51 7.16 29.55 -32.45
CA VAL A 51 7.51 28.16 -32.75
C VAL A 51 8.63 27.68 -31.83
N GLY A 52 8.45 26.51 -31.19
CA GLY A 52 9.47 25.97 -30.29
C GLY A 52 9.06 24.68 -29.59
N TRP A 53 8.74 23.64 -30.35
CA TRP A 53 8.67 22.27 -29.82
C TRP A 53 10.09 21.79 -29.49
N CYS A 54 10.67 22.29 -28.40
CA CYS A 54 11.80 21.68 -27.69
C CYS A 54 12.06 22.45 -26.39
N GLY A 55 11.24 22.19 -25.38
CA GLY A 55 11.49 22.63 -24.02
C GLY A 55 11.47 21.39 -23.15
N ARG A 56 12.66 20.82 -22.93
CA ARG A 56 13.04 19.93 -21.84
C ARG A 56 11.91 19.76 -20.81
N LEU A 57 11.00 18.84 -21.07
CA LEU A 57 10.18 18.30 -20.01
C LEU A 57 11.19 17.58 -19.13
N ASP A 58 11.53 18.22 -18.03
CA ASP A 58 11.83 17.49 -16.82
C ASP A 58 10.68 16.48 -16.61
N CYS A 59 10.84 15.29 -17.19
CA CYS A 59 9.93 14.17 -17.01
C CYS A 59 10.03 13.60 -15.58
N SER A 60 10.92 14.11 -14.73
CA SER A 60 11.00 13.72 -13.32
C SER A 60 9.81 14.22 -12.51
N LEU A 61 9.02 15.17 -13.04
CA LEU A 61 7.75 15.60 -12.47
C LEU A 61 6.52 14.91 -13.08
N MET A 62 6.69 13.81 -13.82
CA MET A 62 5.55 13.01 -14.30
C MET A 62 5.01 12.11 -13.20
N ASN A 63 4.10 12.69 -12.43
CA ASN A 63 3.04 11.98 -11.73
C ASN A 63 3.47 10.78 -10.86
N ARG A 64 4.03 11.07 -9.70
CA ARG A 64 4.40 10.14 -8.62
C ARG A 64 3.19 9.58 -7.85
N HIS A 65 2.01 9.49 -8.49
CA HIS A 65 0.83 8.85 -7.87
C HIS A 65 1.10 7.38 -7.55
N GLY A 66 0.67 6.97 -6.37
CA GLY A 66 0.86 5.61 -5.88
C GLY A 66 2.30 5.27 -5.50
N ALA A 67 3.18 6.29 -5.39
CA ALA A 67 4.53 6.13 -4.87
C ALA A 67 4.53 6.30 -3.34
N ILE A 68 5.18 5.37 -2.65
CA ILE A 68 5.40 5.40 -1.20
C ILE A 68 6.83 4.98 -0.89
N ASP A 69 7.43 5.63 0.10
CA ASP A 69 8.77 5.34 0.59
C ASP A 69 8.68 4.62 1.94
N ILE A 70 9.27 3.42 2.03
CA ILE A 70 9.19 2.56 3.22
C ILE A 70 10.56 1.98 3.54
N GLU A 71 10.93 2.00 4.83
CA GLU A 71 12.06 1.24 5.37
C GLU A 71 11.73 -0.25 5.41
N TRP A 72 12.40 -1.06 4.60
CA TRP A 72 12.17 -2.50 4.50
C TRP A 72 13.45 -3.24 4.11
N ALA A 73 13.57 -4.52 4.46
CA ALA A 73 14.72 -5.36 4.08
C ALA A 73 16.12 -4.81 4.45
N GLY A 74 16.19 -3.85 5.38
CA GLY A 74 17.44 -3.20 5.82
C GLY A 74 17.79 -1.91 5.07
N GLY A 75 16.86 -1.30 4.31
CA GLY A 75 17.05 0.03 3.75
C GLY A 75 15.77 0.71 3.27
N SER A 76 15.90 1.96 2.81
CA SER A 76 14.79 2.74 2.25
C SER A 76 14.48 2.27 0.84
N HIS A 77 13.21 1.93 0.58
CA HIS A 77 12.74 1.53 -0.73
C HIS A 77 11.52 2.34 -1.16
N THR A 78 11.57 2.84 -2.39
CA THR A 78 10.40 3.41 -3.07
C THR A 78 9.62 2.29 -3.73
N PHE A 79 8.34 2.21 -3.41
CA PHE A 79 7.38 1.33 -4.08
C PHE A 79 6.41 2.19 -4.88
N ARG A 80 6.13 1.78 -6.12
CA ARG A 80 5.14 2.45 -6.96
C ARG A 80 4.47 1.47 -7.90
N LEU A 81 3.15 1.53 -7.95
CA LEU A 81 2.33 0.84 -8.93
C LEU A 81 1.63 1.89 -9.81
N GLY A 82 2.25 2.23 -10.94
CA GLY A 82 1.62 3.01 -12.00
C GLY A 82 0.59 2.18 -12.78
N LEU A 83 -0.06 2.77 -13.79
CA LEU A 83 -1.04 2.05 -14.60
C LEU A 83 -0.42 0.85 -15.32
N ASP A 84 0.75 1.03 -15.94
CA ASP A 84 1.48 -0.07 -16.60
C ASP A 84 1.84 -1.20 -15.62
N GLN A 85 2.20 -0.86 -14.38
CA GLN A 85 2.52 -1.83 -13.34
C GLN A 85 1.26 -2.53 -12.81
N ILE A 86 0.12 -1.85 -12.78
CA ILE A 86 -1.17 -2.47 -12.44
C ILE A 86 -1.54 -3.50 -13.50
N GLU A 87 -1.42 -3.16 -14.79
CA GLU A 87 -1.67 -4.11 -15.88
C GLU A 87 -0.72 -5.31 -15.82
N GLU A 88 0.59 -5.09 -15.56
CA GLU A 88 1.55 -6.18 -15.35
C GLU A 88 1.17 -7.06 -14.15
N LEU A 89 0.75 -6.44 -13.04
CA LEU A 89 0.34 -7.15 -11.84
C LEU A 89 -0.89 -8.01 -12.09
N GLU A 90 -1.94 -7.45 -12.70
CA GLU A 90 -3.16 -8.19 -13.04
C GLU A 90 -2.86 -9.39 -13.93
N ALA A 91 -2.02 -9.21 -14.96
CA ALA A 91 -1.56 -10.31 -15.81
C ALA A 91 -0.73 -11.35 -15.03
N ALA A 92 0.13 -10.90 -14.12
CA ALA A 92 0.94 -11.80 -13.31
C ALA A 92 0.09 -12.63 -12.34
N VAL A 93 -0.92 -12.06 -11.68
CA VAL A 93 -1.74 -12.75 -10.67
C VAL A 93 -2.99 -13.43 -11.22
N ASP A 94 -3.38 -13.11 -12.46
CA ASP A 94 -4.62 -13.53 -13.12
C ASP A 94 -5.86 -13.12 -12.30
N MET A 95 -5.89 -11.85 -11.90
CA MET A 95 -6.90 -11.29 -11.02
C MET A 95 -6.94 -9.77 -11.17
N SER A 96 -8.13 -9.19 -11.26
CA SER A 96 -8.26 -7.73 -11.27
C SER A 96 -7.76 -7.12 -9.96
N ILE A 97 -7.26 -5.90 -10.03
CA ILE A 97 -6.73 -5.15 -8.88
C ILE A 97 -7.75 -5.05 -7.73
N PHE A 98 -9.04 -4.95 -8.05
CA PHE A 98 -10.12 -4.88 -7.06
C PHE A 98 -10.37 -6.21 -6.35
N VAL A 99 -10.33 -7.32 -7.08
CA VAL A 99 -10.46 -8.66 -6.49
C VAL A 99 -9.22 -8.99 -5.67
N LEU A 100 -8.04 -8.58 -6.15
CA LEU A 100 -6.77 -8.71 -5.43
C LEU A 100 -6.82 -7.96 -4.09
N HIS A 101 -7.29 -6.71 -4.11
CA HIS A 101 -7.47 -5.90 -2.90
C HIS A 101 -8.42 -6.56 -1.90
N ALA A 102 -9.57 -7.04 -2.36
CA ALA A 102 -10.52 -7.76 -1.50
C ALA A 102 -9.91 -9.05 -0.92
N ALA A 103 -9.18 -9.82 -1.72
CA ALA A 103 -8.52 -11.05 -1.28
C ALA A 103 -7.43 -10.78 -0.23
N MET A 104 -6.61 -9.75 -0.45
CA MET A 104 -5.50 -9.40 0.45
C MET A 104 -5.96 -8.71 1.73
N SER A 105 -7.18 -8.17 1.81
CA SER A 105 -7.73 -7.50 3.01
C SER A 105 -8.09 -8.45 4.17
N ALA A 106 -7.65 -9.71 4.11
CA ALA A 106 -7.77 -10.75 5.14
C ALA A 106 -9.20 -11.22 5.49
N ASP A 107 -10.24 -10.62 4.91
CA ASP A 107 -11.62 -11.08 5.09
C ASP A 107 -11.97 -12.33 4.26
N LEU A 108 -11.14 -12.68 3.27
CA LEU A 108 -11.37 -13.79 2.36
C LEU A 108 -10.19 -14.77 2.30
N PRO A 109 -10.42 -16.10 2.29
CA PRO A 109 -9.36 -17.11 2.31
C PRO A 109 -8.70 -17.34 0.93
N PHE A 110 -8.73 -16.35 0.04
CA PHE A 110 -8.27 -16.50 -1.35
C PHE A 110 -6.86 -15.94 -1.58
N ALA A 111 -6.28 -15.25 -0.61
CA ALA A 111 -4.94 -14.71 -0.74
C ALA A 111 -3.90 -15.83 -0.80
N ARG A 112 -3.07 -15.80 -1.85
CA ARG A 112 -1.96 -16.71 -2.11
C ARG A 112 -0.65 -15.96 -1.87
N VAL A 113 0.42 -16.67 -1.54
CA VAL A 113 1.77 -16.08 -1.40
C VAL A 113 2.14 -15.24 -2.63
N LYS A 114 1.86 -15.76 -3.83
CA LYS A 114 2.07 -15.08 -5.12
C LYS A 114 1.45 -13.67 -5.17
N HIS A 115 0.30 -13.45 -4.54
CA HIS A 115 -0.36 -12.13 -4.53
C HIS A 115 0.52 -11.09 -3.84
N TYR A 116 1.13 -11.44 -2.71
CA TYR A 116 2.06 -10.57 -1.98
C TYR A 116 3.41 -10.44 -2.70
N SER A 117 3.98 -11.56 -3.15
CA SER A 117 5.28 -11.58 -3.82
C SER A 117 5.27 -10.74 -5.10
N GLU A 118 4.26 -10.87 -5.96
CA GLU A 118 4.16 -10.10 -7.20
C GLU A 118 3.85 -8.61 -6.94
N THR A 119 2.96 -8.30 -5.99
CA THR A 119 2.64 -6.91 -5.62
C THR A 119 3.90 -6.16 -5.15
N ILE A 120 4.69 -6.79 -4.27
CA ILE A 120 5.92 -6.21 -3.74
C ILE A 120 6.97 -6.10 -4.86
N ARG A 121 7.15 -7.16 -5.68
CA ARG A 121 8.13 -7.18 -6.79
C ARG A 121 7.86 -6.07 -7.79
N ILE A 122 6.62 -5.98 -8.28
CA ILE A 122 6.23 -5.01 -9.30
C ILE A 122 6.23 -3.60 -8.71
N GLY A 123 5.85 -3.44 -7.44
CA GLY A 123 5.96 -2.18 -6.71
C GLY A 123 7.40 -1.65 -6.66
N LEU A 124 8.38 -2.51 -6.37
CA LEU A 124 9.80 -2.13 -6.38
C LEU A 124 10.27 -1.71 -7.78
N ILE A 125 9.84 -2.45 -8.82
CA ILE A 125 10.19 -2.14 -10.21
C ILE A 125 9.62 -0.78 -10.63
N GLY A 126 8.36 -0.52 -10.30
CA GLY A 126 7.74 0.78 -10.59
C GLY A 126 8.32 1.94 -9.79
N GLY A 127 8.98 1.65 -8.66
CA GLY A 127 9.79 2.58 -7.87
C GLY A 127 11.22 2.78 -8.38
N GLY A 128 11.61 2.11 -9.47
CA GLY A 128 12.91 2.28 -10.14
C GLY A 128 13.96 1.20 -9.84
N MET A 129 13.62 0.17 -9.05
CA MET A 129 14.52 -0.96 -8.82
C MET A 129 14.63 -1.87 -10.05
N LYS A 130 15.81 -2.43 -10.30
CA LYS A 130 15.99 -3.36 -11.43
C LYS A 130 15.20 -4.67 -11.18
N PRO A 131 14.58 -5.27 -12.21
CA PRO A 131 13.74 -6.46 -12.05
C PRO A 131 14.43 -7.65 -11.35
N LEU A 132 15.71 -7.89 -11.66
CA LEU A 132 16.48 -8.98 -11.05
C LEU A 132 16.74 -8.72 -9.56
N GLU A 133 17.09 -7.49 -9.19
CA GLU A 133 17.31 -7.08 -7.80
C GLU A 133 16.01 -7.20 -6.98
N ALA A 134 14.89 -6.74 -7.55
CA ALA A 134 13.57 -6.88 -6.94
C ALA A 134 13.19 -8.35 -6.70
N ARG A 135 13.43 -9.23 -7.69
CA ARG A 135 13.13 -10.67 -7.54
C ARG A 135 13.96 -11.32 -6.43
N VAL A 136 15.23 -10.97 -6.30
CA VAL A 136 16.13 -11.48 -5.26
C VAL A 136 15.65 -11.04 -3.87
N LEU A 137 15.30 -9.75 -3.70
CA LEU A 137 14.79 -9.24 -2.43
C LEU A 137 13.47 -9.90 -2.03
N VAL A 138 12.51 -9.98 -2.96
CA VAL A 138 11.21 -10.62 -2.70
C VAL A 138 11.40 -12.08 -2.35
N ARG A 139 12.28 -12.80 -3.04
CA ARG A 139 12.56 -14.20 -2.69
C ARG A 139 13.05 -14.33 -1.24
N ARG A 140 14.04 -13.52 -0.87
CA ARG A 140 14.68 -13.59 0.46
C ARG A 140 13.75 -13.14 1.59
N TYR A 141 12.94 -12.12 1.36
CA TYR A 141 12.16 -11.46 2.42
C TYR A 141 10.66 -11.79 2.41
N VAL A 142 10.16 -12.41 1.35
CA VAL A 142 8.74 -12.81 1.20
C VAL A 142 8.63 -14.32 1.02
N ASP A 143 9.23 -14.88 -0.03
CA ASP A 143 9.02 -16.31 -0.38
C ASP A 143 9.66 -17.27 0.65
N GLU A 144 10.79 -16.88 1.24
CA GLU A 144 11.55 -17.68 2.21
C GLU A 144 11.19 -17.37 3.69
N ARG A 145 10.20 -16.50 3.93
CA ARG A 145 9.81 -16.02 5.26
C ARG A 145 8.33 -16.29 5.58
N PRO A 146 7.91 -16.24 6.86
CA PRO A 146 6.51 -16.36 7.22
C PRO A 146 5.64 -15.30 6.53
N LEU A 147 4.58 -15.74 5.85
CA LEU A 147 3.71 -14.88 5.02
C LEU A 147 3.19 -13.65 5.78
N ILE A 148 2.87 -13.81 7.07
CA ILE A 148 2.29 -12.76 7.91
C ILE A 148 3.14 -11.49 7.96
N GLU A 149 4.46 -11.61 7.82
CA GLU A 149 5.39 -10.48 7.83
C GLU A 149 5.26 -9.60 6.57
N SER A 150 4.78 -10.17 5.46
CA SER A 150 4.62 -9.48 4.17
C SER A 150 3.21 -8.95 3.93
N VAL A 151 2.23 -9.33 4.77
CA VAL A 151 0.82 -8.97 4.59
C VAL A 151 0.61 -7.46 4.61
N ALA A 152 1.11 -6.80 5.65
CA ALA A 152 0.95 -5.35 5.82
C ALA A 152 1.62 -4.56 4.68
N LEU A 153 2.80 -5.00 4.24
CA LEU A 153 3.54 -4.36 3.15
C LEU A 153 2.81 -4.51 1.81
N GLY A 154 2.32 -5.70 1.49
CA GLY A 154 1.54 -5.91 0.26
C GLY A 154 0.27 -5.06 0.24
N GLN A 155 -0.46 -5.02 1.37
CA GLN A 155 -1.68 -4.22 1.50
C GLN A 155 -1.43 -2.72 1.34
N VAL A 156 -0.39 -2.17 1.97
CA VAL A 156 -0.12 -0.73 1.90
C VAL A 156 0.31 -0.27 0.51
N ILE A 157 1.12 -1.09 -0.20
CA ILE A 157 1.52 -0.82 -1.59
C ILE A 157 0.29 -0.82 -2.51
N LEU A 158 -0.55 -1.85 -2.39
CA LEU A 158 -1.75 -1.99 -3.21
C LEU A 158 -2.74 -0.85 -2.96
N ARG A 159 -2.95 -0.49 -1.69
CA ARG A 159 -3.83 0.60 -1.29
C ARG A 159 -3.32 1.95 -1.80
N ALA A 160 -2.01 2.22 -1.68
CA ALA A 160 -1.42 3.45 -2.20
C ALA A 160 -1.64 3.63 -3.71
N ALA A 161 -1.55 2.53 -4.47
CA ALA A 161 -1.83 2.52 -5.90
C ALA A 161 -3.29 2.93 -6.21
N MET A 162 -4.24 2.32 -5.50
CA MET A 162 -5.67 2.55 -5.70
C MET A 162 -6.10 3.96 -5.27
N GLU A 163 -5.59 4.45 -4.15
CA GLU A 163 -5.91 5.77 -3.61
C GLU A 163 -5.16 6.90 -4.32
N ARG A 164 -4.21 6.57 -5.21
CA ARG A 164 -3.24 7.51 -5.80
C ARG A 164 -2.51 8.34 -4.73
N VAL A 165 -2.26 7.74 -3.57
CA VAL A 165 -1.54 8.38 -2.46
C VAL A 165 -0.18 8.80 -2.96
N HIS A 166 0.27 9.94 -2.44
CA HIS A 166 1.49 10.56 -2.83
C HIS A 166 2.29 10.98 -1.59
N SER A 167 3.37 10.27 -1.26
CA SER A 167 4.25 10.64 -0.13
C SER A 167 5.09 11.86 -0.46
N ALA A 168 4.53 13.06 -0.37
CA ALA A 168 5.33 14.27 -0.23
C ALA A 168 5.66 14.44 1.26
N THR A 169 6.86 14.05 1.69
CA THR A 169 7.34 14.37 3.05
C THR A 169 8.25 15.61 2.95
N LEU A 170 7.67 16.80 3.09
CA LEU A 170 7.84 17.77 4.17
C LEU A 170 9.16 18.58 4.11
N GLU A 171 9.11 19.78 3.54
CA GLU A 171 10.00 20.86 3.95
C GLU A 171 9.50 21.31 5.34
N GLU A 172 10.21 20.88 6.39
CA GLU A 172 10.06 21.47 7.72
C GLU A 172 10.68 22.87 7.68
N ASP A 173 9.87 23.89 7.42
CA ASP A 173 10.27 25.26 7.71
C ASP A 173 10.38 25.41 9.23
N GLU A 174 11.61 25.45 9.72
CA GLU A 174 11.99 25.66 11.11
C GLU A 174 11.22 26.84 11.74
N PRO A 175 10.83 26.75 13.03
CA PRO A 175 10.02 27.76 13.68
C PRO A 175 10.84 29.04 13.90
N GLY A 176 10.59 30.06 13.09
CA GLY A 176 11.01 31.43 13.39
C GLY A 176 10.19 31.98 14.55
N GLU A 177 10.80 32.03 15.75
CA GLU A 177 10.31 32.76 16.93
C GLU A 177 9.98 34.22 16.59
N GLN A 178 8.77 34.67 16.97
CA GLN A 178 8.46 36.07 17.28
C GLN A 178 7.47 36.13 18.45
#